data_AF-A0A955P7U5-F1
#
_entry.id   AF-A0A955P7U5-F1
#
_cell.length_a   1.000
_cell.length_b   1.000
_cell.length_c   1.000
_cell.angle_alpha   90.00
_cell.angle_beta   90.00
_cell.angle_gamma   90.00
#
_symmetry.space_group_name_H-M   'P 1'
#
loop_
_entity.id
_entity.type
_entity.pdbx_description
1 polymer ?
#
loop_
_entity_poly.entity_id
_entity_poly.type
_entity_poly.pdbx_seq_one_letter_code
_entity_poly.pdbx_strand_id
1 'polypeptide(L)'
;MRVVQMCLRAVGVSVIVFLFAAMVVTPTCTAVADEYVEIPAPQMEIITQEPGPDHFWIEGHWKRENGDWVWVKGYWAKPVRKEASWV
;
A
#
# COMPACT_ATOMS: atom_id res chain seq x y z
N MET A 1 25.49 7.24 60.40
CA MET A 1 25.88 8.08 59.22
C MET A 1 26.13 7.28 57.94
N ARG A 2 26.78 6.10 57.97
CA ARG A 2 27.07 5.28 56.77
C ARG A 2 25.83 4.66 56.08
N VAL A 3 24.81 4.28 56.86
CA VAL A 3 23.56 3.69 56.35
C VAL A 3 22.74 4.71 55.54
N VAL A 4 22.64 5.96 56.02
CA VAL A 4 21.93 7.05 55.32
C VAL A 4 22.61 7.40 54.00
N GLN A 5 23.94 7.40 53.96
CA GLN A 5 24.73 7.63 52.74
C GLN A 5 24.58 6.50 51.71
N MET A 6 24.42 5.24 52.16
CA MET A 6 24.13 4.10 51.29
C MET A 6 22.73 4.19 50.69
N CYS A 7 21.71 4.54 51.50
CA CYS A 7 20.35 4.74 51.01
C CYS A 7 20.26 5.89 49.99
N LEU A 8 20.94 7.01 50.25
CA LEU A 8 20.94 8.16 49.34
C LEU A 8 21.58 7.85 47.98
N ARG A 9 22.67 7.05 47.98
CA ARG A 9 23.33 6.58 46.75
C ARG A 9 22.48 5.56 45.98
N ALA A 10 21.83 4.63 46.68
CA ALA A 10 20.96 3.63 46.05
C ALA A 10 19.73 4.28 45.38
N VAL A 11 19.12 5.26 46.03
CA VAL A 11 17.99 6.03 45.45
C VAL A 11 18.43 6.80 44.21
N GLY A 12 19.61 7.45 44.25
CA GLY A 12 20.16 8.16 43.09
C GLY A 12 20.42 7.24 41.87
N VAL A 13 20.99 6.06 42.10
CA VAL A 13 21.22 5.07 41.03
C VAL A 13 19.90 4.56 40.45
N SER A 14 18.91 4.28 41.30
CA SER A 14 17.59 3.84 40.84
C SER A 14 16.88 4.90 39.98
N VAL A 15 16.95 6.19 40.37
CA VAL A 15 16.36 7.28 39.58
C VAL A 15 17.05 7.41 38.21
N ILE A 16 18.38 7.31 38.17
CA ILE A 16 19.15 7.39 36.91
C ILE A 16 18.83 6.22 35.99
N VAL A 17 18.74 4.99 36.51
CA VAL A 17 18.37 3.80 35.74
C VAL A 17 16.95 3.93 35.19
N PHE A 18 16.02 4.46 35.98
CA PHE A 18 14.63 4.65 35.56
C PHE A 18 14.50 5.71 34.45
N LEU A 19 15.23 6.83 34.56
CA LEU A 19 15.26 7.87 33.54
C LEU A 19 15.90 7.38 32.23
N PHE A 20 16.97 6.59 32.31
CA PHE A 20 17.59 6.00 31.13
C PHE A 20 16.67 4.98 30.45
N ALA A 21 16.01 4.12 31.22
CA ALA A 21 15.07 3.14 30.69
C ALA A 21 13.88 3.82 29.99
N ALA A 22 13.36 4.93 30.53
CA ALA A 22 12.28 5.69 29.92
C ALA A 22 12.67 6.30 28.56
N MET A 23 13.93 6.68 28.37
CA MET A 23 14.43 7.28 27.13
C MET A 23 14.64 6.24 26.01
N VAL A 24 14.89 4.97 26.34
CA VAL A 24 15.11 3.90 25.35
C VAL A 24 13.79 3.35 24.79
N VAL A 25 12.67 3.54 25.50
CA VAL A 25 11.36 2.97 25.14
C VAL A 25 10.44 4.04 24.53
N THR A 26 10.94 4.77 23.53
CA THR A 26 10.04 5.45 22.59
C THR A 26 9.85 4.56 21.37
N PRO A 27 8.77 3.76 21.28
CA PRO A 27 8.40 3.15 20.02
C PRO A 27 7.94 4.26 19.08
N THR A 28 8.81 4.70 18.17
CA THR A 28 8.39 5.49 17.02
C THR A 28 7.56 4.57 16.14
N CYS A 29 6.25 4.56 16.35
CA CYS A 29 5.31 3.98 15.41
C CYS A 29 5.31 4.89 14.18
N THR A 30 6.24 4.67 13.25
CA THR A 30 6.17 5.29 11.94
C THR A 30 5.08 4.58 11.15
N ALA A 31 3.86 5.09 11.24
CA ALA A 31 2.81 4.72 10.31
C ALA A 31 3.21 5.26 8.93
N VAL A 32 3.51 4.37 8.00
CA VAL A 32 3.67 4.73 6.59
C VAL A 32 2.25 4.95 6.07
N ALA A 33 1.91 6.20 5.76
CA ALA A 33 0.69 6.47 5.00
C ALA A 33 0.94 6.01 3.57
N ASP A 34 0.18 5.01 3.11
CA ASP A 34 0.15 4.68 1.68
C ASP A 34 -0.28 5.93 0.92
N GLU A 35 0.54 6.33 -0.05
CA GLU A 35 0.24 7.41 -0.97
C GLU A 35 -1.03 7.04 -1.75
N TYR A 36 -2.11 7.78 -1.54
CA TYR A 36 -3.36 7.59 -2.26
C TYR A 36 -3.15 8.04 -3.71
N VAL A 37 -2.84 7.09 -4.60
CA VAL A 37 -2.83 7.32 -6.04
C VAL A 37 -4.29 7.42 -6.49
N GLU A 38 -4.74 8.62 -6.83
CA GLU A 38 -6.01 8.82 -7.54
C GLU A 38 -5.96 8.00 -8.83
N ILE A 39 -6.81 6.98 -8.94
CA ILE A 39 -6.98 6.20 -10.16
C ILE A 39 -7.45 7.19 -11.24
N PRO A 40 -6.61 7.52 -12.25
CA PRO A 40 -7.00 8.47 -13.27
C PRO A 40 -8.29 7.99 -13.94
N ALA A 41 -9.20 8.93 -14.19
CA ALA A 41 -10.49 8.62 -14.81
C ALA A 41 -10.26 7.73 -16.05
N PRO A 42 -11.11 6.68 -16.25
CA PRO A 42 -11.03 5.83 -17.42
C PRO A 42 -10.88 6.70 -18.67
N GLN A 43 -9.77 6.52 -19.39
CA GLN A 43 -9.55 7.28 -20.61
C GLN A 43 -10.72 6.96 -21.54
N MET A 44 -11.28 7.98 -22.18
CA MET A 44 -12.31 7.77 -23.20
C MET A 44 -11.63 7.08 -24.38
N GLU A 45 -11.73 5.76 -24.43
CA GLU A 45 -11.10 4.98 -25.49
C GLU A 45 -11.90 5.17 -26.78
N ILE A 46 -11.23 5.67 -27.82
CA ILE A 46 -11.81 5.74 -29.15
C ILE A 46 -11.97 4.30 -29.63
N ILE A 47 -13.19 3.79 -29.53
CA ILE A 47 -13.57 2.50 -30.10
C ILE A 47 -13.37 2.62 -31.61
N THR A 48 -12.29 2.01 -32.11
CA THR A 48 -12.03 1.93 -33.55
C THR A 48 -13.13 1.08 -34.19
N GLN A 49 -13.45 1.32 -35.47
CA GLN A 49 -14.45 0.52 -36.19
C GLN A 49 -14.25 -0.99 -35.97
N GLU A 50 -15.36 -1.72 -35.78
CA GLU A 50 -15.37 -3.15 -35.54
C GLU A 50 -14.52 -3.88 -36.60
N PRO A 51 -13.46 -4.62 -36.20
CA PRO A 51 -12.56 -5.27 -37.15
C PRO A 51 -13.25 -6.36 -38.01
N GLY A 52 -14.38 -6.88 -37.56
CA GLY A 52 -15.20 -7.86 -38.27
C GLY A 52 -16.19 -8.55 -37.35
N PRO A 53 -17.13 -9.35 -37.90
CA PRO A 53 -18.15 -10.02 -37.12
C PRO A 53 -17.54 -10.90 -36.01
N ASP A 54 -18.23 -10.96 -34.88
CA ASP A 54 -17.82 -11.67 -33.64
C ASP A 54 -16.68 -11.01 -32.83
N HIS A 55 -16.38 -9.71 -33.05
CA HIS A 55 -15.51 -8.96 -32.15
C HIS A 55 -16.35 -8.18 -31.13
N PHE A 56 -15.95 -8.24 -29.86
CA PHE A 56 -16.54 -7.42 -28.80
C PHE A 56 -15.45 -6.55 -28.17
N TRP A 57 -15.84 -5.32 -27.81
CA TRP A 57 -14.94 -4.37 -27.18
C TRP A 57 -14.76 -4.72 -25.70
N ILE A 58 -13.51 -4.93 -25.28
CA ILE A 58 -13.14 -5.03 -23.87
C ILE A 58 -12.58 -3.68 -23.46
N GLU A 59 -13.21 -3.03 -22.48
CA GLU A 59 -12.76 -1.75 -21.94
C GLU A 59 -11.38 -1.86 -21.27
N GLY A 60 -10.57 -0.82 -21.40
CA GLY A 60 -9.33 -0.69 -20.67
C GLY A 60 -9.53 -0.70 -19.15
N HIS A 61 -8.54 -1.21 -18.42
CA HIS A 61 -8.59 -1.31 -16.97
C HIS A 61 -7.23 -1.02 -16.34
N TRP A 62 -7.26 -0.61 -15.08
CA TRP A 62 -6.06 -0.45 -14.27
C TRP A 62 -5.58 -1.82 -13.78
N LYS A 63 -4.31 -2.12 -14.05
CA LYS A 63 -3.64 -3.34 -13.58
C LYS A 63 -2.49 -2.93 -12.67
N ARG A 64 -2.34 -3.64 -11.55
CA ARG A 64 -1.20 -3.46 -10.65
C ARG A 64 -0.02 -4.30 -11.15
N GLU A 65 1.09 -3.65 -11.49
CA GLU A 65 2.29 -4.29 -12.03
C GLU A 65 3.53 -3.66 -11.39
N ASN A 66 4.41 -4.49 -10.82
CA ASN A 66 5.65 -4.07 -10.12
C ASN A 66 5.47 -3.03 -9.00
N GLY A 67 4.28 -2.96 -8.39
CA GLY A 67 3.97 -2.00 -7.32
C GLY A 67 3.21 -0.77 -7.79
N ASP A 68 3.20 -0.51 -9.10
CA ASP A 68 2.56 0.65 -9.73
C ASP A 68 1.21 0.30 -10.36
N TRP A 69 0.36 1.31 -10.54
CA TRP A 69 -0.87 1.22 -11.32
C TRP A 69 -0.58 1.58 -12.77
N VAL A 70 -0.79 0.61 -13.67
CA VAL A 70 -0.58 0.77 -15.11
C VAL A 70 -1.91 0.66 -15.85
N TRP A 71 -2.17 1.58 -16.79
CA TRP A 71 -3.36 1.53 -17.65
C TRP A 71 -3.17 0.48 -18.74
N VAL A 72 -4.02 -0.54 -18.75
CA VAL A 72 -4.13 -1.50 -19.85
C VAL A 72 -5.20 -0.98 -20.80
N LYS A 73 -4.81 -0.64 -22.04
CA LYS A 73 -5.75 -0.18 -23.06
C LYS A 73 -6.74 -1.28 -23.44
N GLY A 74 -8.00 -0.90 -23.66
CA GLY A 74 -9.03 -1.77 -24.20
C GLY A 74 -8.68 -2.29 -25.59
N TYR A 75 -9.29 -3.42 -25.93
CA TYR A 75 -9.01 -4.11 -27.18
C TYR A 75 -10.23 -4.88 -27.69
N TRP A 76 -10.25 -5.09 -29.00
CA TRP A 76 -11.20 -5.98 -29.65
C TRP A 76 -10.81 -7.44 -29.38
N ALA A 77 -11.68 -8.17 -28.68
CA ALA A 77 -11.49 -9.59 -28.43
C ALA A 77 -12.40 -10.42 -29.32
N LYS A 78 -11.88 -11.58 -29.74
CA LYS A 78 -12.63 -12.60 -30.47
C LYS A 78 -12.82 -13.82 -29.56
N PRO A 79 -14.02 -14.39 -29.45
CA PRO A 79 -14.22 -15.56 -28.61
C PRO A 79 -13.47 -16.75 -29.23
N VAL A 80 -12.61 -17.39 -28.43
CA VAL A 80 -11.79 -18.55 -28.88
C VAL A 80 -12.67 -19.77 -29.22
N ARG A 81 -13.86 -19.83 -28.63
CA ARG A 81 -14.88 -20.87 -28.82
C ARG A 81 -16.25 -20.20 -29.00
N LYS A 82 -17.04 -20.65 -29.97
CA LYS A 82 -18.37 -20.07 -30.32
C LYS A 82 -19.37 -20.01 -29.16
N GLU A 83 -19.09 -20.72 -28.06
CA GLU A 83 -19.96 -20.87 -26.89
C GLU A 83 -19.37 -20.23 -25.62
N ALA A 84 -18.33 -19.38 -25.72
CA ALA A 84 -17.85 -18.64 -24.55
C ALA A 84 -18.86 -17.54 -24.16
N SER A 85 -19.74 -17.84 -23.21
CA SER A 85 -20.63 -16.86 -22.57
C SER A 85 -19.90 -16.13 -21.43
N TRP A 86 -19.94 -14.80 -21.43
CA TRP A 86 -19.57 -13.96 -20.29
C TRP A 86 -20.64 -14.16 -19.21
N VAL A 87 -20.30 -14.82 -18.09
CA VAL A 87 -21.12 -14.88 -16.87
C VAL A 87 -20.77 -13.69 -15.99
#